data_AF-A0A021VPI0-F1
#
_entry.id   AF-A0A021VPI0-F1
#
_cell.length_a   1.000
_cell.length_b   1.000
_cell.length_c   1.000
_cell.angle_alpha   90.00
_cell.angle_beta   90.00
_cell.angle_gamma   90.00
#
_symmetry.space_group_name_H-M   'P 1'
#
loop_
_entity.id
_entity.type
_entity.pdbx_description
1 polymer ?
#
loop_
_entity_poly.entity_id
_entity_poly.type
_entity_poly.pdbx_seq_one_letter_code
_entity_poly.pdbx_strand_id
1 'polypeptide(L)'
;MLRTHTAGSLRAEQIGQTVTLSGWVDRRRDHGGVAFIDLRDASGIAQVVIRDEAVAHGLRNEYVLQVTGTVGRRPEGNENPNLATGEVEVTASEVVVLNEAAPLPFQVSSALDEHIGEEARLQHRYLDLRRPRPAAALRLRAKVSAAARRVLDAHDFVEIETPTLTRSTPEGARDFVVPARLSPGSWYALPQSPQLFKQLLMVAGMERYYQIARCYRDEDFRADRQPEFTQLDVEMSFVEQDDVIAVAEEVLVALWDLIGYAIPTPLPRMTYAEAMARYGTDKPDLRFGLELVELTEYFRETPFRVFQAPYVGAVVQPGGASTPRRGFDAWQEWAKQRGAKGLAYVTVAEDGELSGPVAKNLSDAERAGLVAAVGAQPGDAVFFAAGKASEARALLGAARLEIGRRAELIDEDAWSFLWVVDAPLFKSADDDDDVALGASSWNAVHHAFTSPTPEWIDRFEEDPGNALAYAYDIVCNGNEIGGGSIRIHRRDVQERVFAVMGIGQEEAQEKFGFLLDAFQFGAPPHGGIAFGWDRIVALLTRSESIREVIAFPKSGGGYDPLTGAPAPISPEQRKEAGVDARPEPRRGAEQPAVAAAVDA
;
A
#
# COMPACT_ATOMS: atom_id res chain seq x y z
N MET A 1 24.90 -34.43 -16.02
CA MET A 1 23.75 -33.79 -15.35
C MET A 1 24.24 -32.47 -14.77
N LEU A 2 23.55 -31.34 -14.96
CA LEU A 2 24.03 -30.03 -14.53
C LEU A 2 24.10 -29.88 -12.99
N ARG A 3 23.27 -30.61 -12.25
CA ARG A 3 23.21 -30.55 -10.79
C ARG A 3 22.69 -31.87 -10.22
N THR A 4 23.29 -32.32 -9.12
CA THR A 4 22.82 -33.47 -8.31
C THR A 4 22.24 -33.06 -6.96
N HIS A 5 22.75 -31.96 -6.39
CA HIS A 5 22.36 -31.39 -5.10
C HIS A 5 22.28 -29.87 -5.22
N THR A 6 21.46 -29.22 -4.41
CA THR A 6 21.50 -27.75 -4.32
C THR A 6 22.63 -27.33 -3.36
N ALA A 7 23.27 -26.19 -3.61
CA ALA A 7 24.47 -25.77 -2.89
C ALA A 7 24.23 -25.71 -1.36
N GLY A 8 23.15 -25.07 -0.92
CA GLY A 8 22.79 -24.95 0.51
C GLY A 8 22.28 -26.23 1.18
N SER A 9 22.11 -27.34 0.46
CA SER A 9 21.61 -28.61 1.02
C SER A 9 22.68 -29.50 1.64
N LEU A 10 23.96 -29.24 1.38
CA LEU A 10 25.06 -30.11 1.84
C LEU A 10 25.21 -30.07 3.36
N ARG A 11 25.43 -31.24 3.96
CA ARG A 11 25.59 -31.49 5.40
C ARG A 11 26.64 -32.60 5.63
N ALA A 12 26.96 -32.86 6.88
CA ALA A 12 27.96 -33.86 7.27
C ALA A 12 27.60 -35.28 6.81
N GLU A 13 26.32 -35.61 6.63
CA GLU A 13 25.86 -36.91 6.17
C GLU A 13 26.24 -37.20 4.70
N GLN A 14 26.61 -36.19 3.92
CA GLN A 14 27.07 -36.36 2.54
C GLN A 14 28.60 -36.46 2.40
N ILE A 15 29.36 -36.48 3.49
CA ILE A 15 30.83 -36.62 3.43
C ILE A 15 31.22 -37.90 2.67
N GLY A 16 32.18 -37.77 1.76
CA GLY A 16 32.67 -38.84 0.89
C GLY A 16 31.88 -39.03 -0.41
N GLN A 17 30.74 -38.37 -0.57
CA GLN A 17 29.94 -38.45 -1.79
C GLN A 17 30.48 -37.53 -2.89
N THR A 18 30.43 -38.00 -4.14
CA THR A 18 30.66 -37.15 -5.32
C THR A 18 29.37 -36.42 -5.66
N VAL A 19 29.44 -35.09 -5.76
CA VAL A 19 28.32 -34.22 -6.09
C VAL A 19 28.67 -33.30 -7.25
N THR A 20 27.67 -32.99 -8.07
CA THR A 20 27.71 -31.89 -9.02
C THR A 20 26.81 -30.75 -8.52
N LEU A 21 27.37 -29.56 -8.36
CA LEU A 21 26.69 -28.32 -8.01
C LEU A 21 26.72 -27.35 -9.21
N SER A 22 25.70 -26.52 -9.34
CA SER A 22 25.68 -25.42 -10.31
C SER A 22 25.16 -24.16 -9.64
N GLY A 23 25.83 -23.03 -9.86
CA GLY A 23 25.47 -21.77 -9.19
C GLY A 23 26.37 -20.60 -9.61
N TRP A 24 26.31 -19.52 -8.84
CA TRP A 24 27.12 -18.33 -9.03
C TRP A 24 28.27 -18.29 -8.03
N VAL A 25 29.43 -17.79 -8.45
CA VAL A 25 30.50 -17.40 -7.53
C VAL A 25 30.03 -16.20 -6.70
N ASP A 26 29.69 -16.40 -5.43
CA ASP A 26 29.38 -15.31 -4.51
C ASP A 26 30.65 -14.54 -4.13
N ARG A 27 31.69 -15.29 -3.80
CA ARG A 27 33.01 -14.76 -3.43
C ARG A 27 34.12 -15.73 -3.80
N ARG A 28 35.26 -15.16 -4.19
CA ARG A 28 36.54 -15.87 -4.38
C ARG A 28 37.55 -15.41 -3.32
N ARG A 29 38.22 -16.38 -2.70
CA ARG A 29 39.33 -16.17 -1.75
C ARG A 29 40.52 -17.01 -2.23
N ASP A 30 41.71 -16.42 -2.23
CA ASP A 30 42.93 -17.04 -2.76
C ASP A 30 43.98 -17.14 -1.64
N HIS A 31 44.50 -18.35 -1.41
CA HIS A 31 45.51 -18.64 -0.39
C HIS A 31 46.64 -19.48 -0.98
N GLY A 32 47.48 -18.85 -1.80
CA GLY A 32 48.81 -19.38 -2.16
C GLY A 32 48.77 -20.77 -2.79
N GLY A 33 47.95 -20.93 -3.83
CA GLY A 33 47.82 -22.16 -4.63
C GLY A 33 46.56 -22.98 -4.39
N VAL A 34 45.66 -22.47 -3.55
CA VAL A 34 44.30 -23.00 -3.38
C VAL A 34 43.31 -21.84 -3.41
N ALA A 35 42.28 -21.96 -4.24
CA ALA A 35 41.17 -21.03 -4.28
C ALA A 35 39.94 -21.61 -3.58
N PHE A 36 39.33 -20.77 -2.74
CA PHE A 36 38.07 -21.04 -2.08
C PHE A 36 36.98 -20.21 -2.75
N ILE A 37 35.98 -20.90 -3.28
CA ILE A 37 34.83 -20.31 -3.94
C ILE A 37 33.60 -20.56 -3.08
N ASP A 38 32.90 -19.50 -2.72
CA ASP A 38 31.56 -19.62 -2.16
C ASP A 38 30.57 -19.72 -3.34
N LEU A 39 30.08 -20.93 -3.62
CA LEU A 39 29.16 -21.20 -4.72
C LEU A 39 27.71 -21.08 -4.22
N ARG A 40 26.98 -20.09 -4.75
CA ARG A 40 25.61 -19.74 -4.34
C ARG A 40 24.58 -20.26 -5.34
N ASP A 41 23.49 -20.81 -4.81
CA ASP A 41 22.24 -20.99 -5.56
C ASP A 41 21.03 -20.56 -4.72
N ALA A 42 19.82 -20.85 -5.19
CA ALA A 42 18.57 -20.48 -4.50
C ALA A 42 18.42 -21.09 -3.09
N SER A 43 19.15 -22.18 -2.78
CA SER A 43 19.08 -22.88 -1.49
C SER A 43 20.10 -22.39 -0.47
N GLY A 44 21.12 -21.63 -0.89
CA GLY A 44 22.20 -21.15 -0.03
C GLY A 44 23.57 -21.22 -0.69
N ILE A 45 24.61 -21.33 0.13
CA ILE A 45 26.02 -21.31 -0.27
C ILE A 45 26.71 -22.61 0.12
N ALA A 46 27.57 -23.13 -0.75
CA ALA A 46 28.54 -24.17 -0.43
C ALA A 46 29.96 -23.67 -0.72
N GLN A 47 30.92 -23.98 0.17
CA GLN A 47 32.33 -23.74 -0.11
C GLN A 47 32.86 -24.81 -1.06
N VAL A 48 33.52 -24.37 -2.12
CA VAL A 48 34.21 -25.19 -3.11
C VAL A 48 35.70 -24.87 -3.04
N VAL A 49 36.53 -25.91 -2.93
CA VAL A 49 37.98 -25.82 -2.91
C VAL A 49 38.52 -26.24 -4.27
N ILE A 50 39.23 -25.33 -4.95
CA ILE A 50 39.84 -25.55 -6.26
C ILE A 50 41.36 -25.47 -6.08
N ARG A 51 42.05 -26.58 -6.38
CA ARG A 51 43.52 -26.68 -6.27
C ARG A 51 44.25 -26.44 -7.60
N ASP A 52 43.51 -26.44 -8.71
CA ASP A 52 44.06 -26.08 -10.01
C ASP A 52 44.11 -24.54 -10.15
N GLU A 53 45.30 -23.97 -10.01
CA GLU A 53 45.53 -22.53 -10.11
C GLU A 53 45.12 -21.97 -11.48
N ALA A 54 45.32 -22.72 -12.57
CA ALA A 54 45.03 -22.24 -13.92
C ALA A 54 43.52 -22.03 -14.10
N VAL A 55 42.71 -22.95 -13.56
CA VAL A 55 41.24 -22.82 -13.54
C VAL A 55 40.80 -21.72 -12.58
N ALA A 56 41.36 -21.70 -11.37
CA ALA A 56 40.92 -20.79 -10.32
C ALA A 56 41.28 -19.31 -10.58
N HIS A 57 42.37 -19.02 -11.29
CA HIS A 57 42.87 -17.66 -11.52
C HIS A 57 41.91 -16.82 -12.37
N GLY A 58 41.19 -17.44 -13.31
CA GLY A 58 40.24 -16.74 -14.20
C GLY A 58 38.90 -16.40 -13.55
N LEU A 59 38.51 -17.12 -12.50
CA LEU A 59 37.17 -16.99 -11.90
C LEU A 59 36.98 -15.61 -11.24
N ARG A 60 35.80 -15.00 -11.46
CA ARG A 60 35.38 -13.75 -10.81
C ARG A 60 34.01 -13.92 -10.16
N ASN A 61 33.64 -12.96 -9.32
CA ASN A 61 32.29 -12.92 -8.73
C ASN A 61 31.22 -12.94 -9.83
N GLU A 62 30.12 -13.62 -9.53
CA GLU A 62 28.96 -13.86 -10.39
C GLU A 62 29.22 -14.68 -11.66
N TYR A 63 30.40 -15.29 -11.83
CA TYR A 63 30.59 -16.34 -12.82
C TYR A 63 29.62 -17.49 -12.53
N VAL A 64 29.02 -18.05 -13.58
CA VAL A 64 28.13 -19.20 -13.48
C VAL A 64 28.97 -20.45 -13.66
N LEU A 65 29.03 -21.28 -12.63
CA LEU A 65 29.85 -22.48 -12.62
C LEU A 65 28.99 -23.73 -12.50
N GLN A 66 29.47 -24.80 -13.12
CA GLN A 66 29.17 -26.17 -12.75
C GLN A 66 30.44 -26.76 -12.12
N VAL A 67 30.31 -27.34 -10.94
CA VAL A 67 31.42 -27.95 -10.20
C VAL A 67 31.05 -29.38 -9.87
N THR A 68 31.87 -30.35 -10.31
CA THR A 68 31.83 -31.73 -9.82
C THR A 68 32.98 -31.93 -8.84
N GLY A 69 32.69 -32.53 -7.68
CA GLY A 69 33.71 -32.75 -6.66
C GLY A 69 33.23 -33.68 -5.55
N THR A 70 34.12 -33.94 -4.59
CA THR A 70 33.81 -34.79 -3.43
C THR A 70 33.55 -33.94 -2.19
N VAL A 71 32.48 -34.24 -1.46
CA VAL A 71 32.18 -33.58 -0.19
C VAL A 71 33.17 -34.06 0.89
N GLY A 72 33.84 -33.12 1.53
CA GLY A 72 34.75 -33.35 2.65
C GLY A 72 34.32 -32.58 3.88
N ARG A 73 34.80 -33.04 5.05
CA ARG A 73 34.74 -32.24 6.28
C ARG A 73 35.73 -31.09 6.15
N ARG A 74 35.34 -29.90 6.59
CA ARG A 74 36.30 -28.79 6.69
C ARG A 74 37.38 -29.13 7.72
N PRO A 75 38.62 -28.63 7.56
CA PRO A 75 39.64 -28.76 8.60
C PRO A 75 39.17 -28.17 9.93
N GLU A 76 39.64 -28.73 11.03
CA GLU A 76 39.33 -28.25 12.39
C GLU A 76 39.68 -26.76 12.52
N GLY A 77 38.72 -25.95 12.98
CA GLY A 77 38.84 -24.50 13.11
C GLY A 77 38.39 -23.70 11.88
N ASN A 78 38.04 -24.36 10.77
CA ASN A 78 37.54 -23.73 9.54
C ASN A 78 36.02 -23.91 9.36
N GLU A 79 35.33 -24.49 10.33
CA GLU A 79 33.87 -24.56 10.37
C GLU A 79 33.27 -23.15 10.39
N ASN A 80 32.20 -22.92 9.62
CA ASN A 80 31.50 -21.64 9.59
C ASN A 80 30.10 -21.76 10.20
N PRO A 81 29.89 -21.36 11.46
CA PRO A 81 28.59 -21.48 12.13
C PRO A 81 27.49 -20.63 11.49
N ASN A 82 27.84 -19.65 10.65
CA ASN A 82 26.88 -18.79 9.95
C ASN A 82 26.32 -19.41 8.67
N LEU A 83 26.81 -20.59 8.26
CA LEU A 83 26.33 -21.29 7.06
C LEU A 83 25.76 -22.66 7.45
N ALA A 84 24.62 -23.01 6.87
CA ALA A 84 24.04 -24.35 7.04
C ALA A 84 24.95 -25.47 6.48
N THR A 85 25.85 -25.13 5.56
CA THR A 85 26.88 -26.01 4.98
C THR A 85 28.24 -25.84 5.67
N GLY A 86 28.26 -25.18 6.83
CA GLY A 86 29.46 -24.69 7.50
C GLY A 86 30.47 -25.74 7.93
N GLU A 87 30.04 -27.00 8.09
CA GLU A 87 30.90 -28.13 8.49
C GLU A 87 31.57 -28.83 7.30
N VAL A 88 31.12 -28.54 6.08
CA VAL A 88 31.53 -29.27 4.87
C VAL A 88 32.05 -28.33 3.78
N GLU A 89 32.83 -28.89 2.87
CA GLU A 89 33.29 -28.25 1.64
C GLU A 89 33.36 -29.27 0.50
N VAL A 90 33.35 -28.79 -0.75
CA VAL A 90 33.48 -29.65 -1.94
C VAL A 90 34.86 -29.46 -2.53
N THR A 91 35.69 -30.50 -2.52
CA THR A 91 36.96 -30.47 -3.27
C THR A 91 36.65 -30.74 -4.74
N ALA A 92 36.85 -29.72 -5.59
CA ALA A 92 36.52 -29.80 -7.00
C ALA A 92 37.47 -30.75 -7.74
N SER A 93 36.89 -31.69 -8.49
CA SER A 93 37.60 -32.53 -9.47
C SER A 93 37.43 -32.00 -10.88
N GLU A 94 36.33 -31.31 -11.17
CA GLU A 94 36.03 -30.70 -12.45
C GLU A 94 35.28 -29.38 -12.22
N VAL A 95 35.68 -28.33 -12.94
CA VAL A 95 35.03 -27.03 -12.91
C VAL A 95 34.77 -26.62 -14.35
N VAL A 96 33.52 -26.35 -14.67
CA VAL A 96 33.07 -25.85 -15.97
C VAL A 96 32.50 -24.45 -15.77
N VAL A 97 33.07 -23.47 -16.46
CA VAL A 97 32.49 -22.13 -16.55
C VAL A 97 31.34 -22.20 -17.53
N LEU A 98 30.11 -22.16 -17.02
CA LEU A 98 28.90 -22.15 -17.84
C LEU A 98 28.67 -20.77 -18.47
N ASN A 99 29.01 -19.70 -17.74
CA ASN A 99 28.98 -18.35 -18.26
C ASN A 99 29.90 -17.42 -17.44
N GLU A 100 30.57 -16.51 -18.12
CA GLU A 100 31.38 -15.46 -17.49
C GLU A 100 30.51 -14.27 -17.09
N ALA A 101 30.95 -13.50 -16.09
CA ALA A 101 30.33 -12.23 -15.71
C ALA A 101 31.29 -11.07 -15.98
N ALA A 102 30.77 -9.99 -16.55
CA ALA A 102 31.48 -8.72 -16.64
C ALA A 102 31.68 -8.11 -15.23
N PRO A 103 32.56 -7.10 -15.07
CA PRO A 103 32.63 -6.32 -13.84
C PRO A 103 31.25 -5.81 -13.42
N LEU A 104 30.91 -6.02 -12.15
CA LEU A 104 29.56 -5.74 -11.65
C LEU A 104 29.37 -4.24 -11.39
N PRO A 105 28.16 -3.69 -11.66
CA PRO A 105 27.83 -2.31 -11.31
C PRO A 105 27.75 -2.07 -9.79
N PHE A 106 27.50 -3.12 -9.01
CA PHE A 106 27.56 -3.15 -7.55
C PHE A 106 27.77 -4.59 -7.06
N GLN A 107 28.19 -4.76 -5.81
CA GLN A 107 28.40 -6.09 -5.25
C GLN A 107 27.07 -6.78 -4.89
N VAL A 108 26.95 -8.06 -5.23
CA VAL A 108 25.77 -8.90 -4.95
C VAL A 108 25.97 -9.79 -3.70
N SER A 109 27.23 -9.94 -3.26
CA SER A 109 27.63 -10.90 -2.24
C SER A 109 26.83 -10.74 -0.95
N SER A 110 26.42 -11.88 -0.40
CA SER A 110 25.73 -11.98 0.89
C SER A 110 26.56 -11.52 2.10
N ALA A 111 27.88 -11.38 1.94
CA ALA A 111 28.81 -11.01 3.01
C ALA A 111 29.09 -9.51 3.11
N LEU A 112 28.56 -8.70 2.19
CA LEU A 112 28.75 -7.26 2.15
C LEU A 112 27.42 -6.55 2.41
N ASP A 113 27.41 -5.71 3.45
CA ASP A 113 26.30 -4.79 3.72
C ASP A 113 26.66 -3.42 3.17
N GLU A 114 26.48 -3.24 1.86
CA GLU A 114 26.73 -1.98 1.17
C GLU A 114 25.41 -1.28 0.85
N HIS A 115 25.36 0.03 1.14
CA HIS A 115 24.25 0.87 0.74
C HIS A 115 24.39 1.22 -0.75
N ILE A 116 23.56 0.60 -1.58
CA ILE A 116 23.53 0.81 -3.04
C ILE A 116 22.36 1.75 -3.36
N GLY A 117 22.62 2.82 -4.10
CA GLY A 117 21.59 3.77 -4.52
C GLY A 117 20.45 3.12 -5.31
N GLU A 118 19.22 3.60 -5.10
CA GLU A 118 18.01 3.04 -5.72
C GLU A 118 18.11 2.97 -7.25
N GLU A 119 18.62 4.03 -7.89
CA GLU A 119 18.74 4.11 -9.35
C GLU A 119 19.56 2.93 -9.92
N ALA A 120 20.75 2.68 -9.37
CA ALA A 120 21.61 1.57 -9.80
C ALA A 120 20.92 0.22 -9.57
N ARG A 121 20.24 0.06 -8.43
CA ARG A 121 19.51 -1.17 -8.09
C ARG A 121 18.37 -1.44 -9.07
N LEU A 122 17.60 -0.43 -9.43
CA LEU A 122 16.49 -0.57 -10.38
C LEU A 122 17.00 -0.80 -11.81
N GLN A 123 18.04 -0.08 -12.25
CA GLN A 123 18.64 -0.26 -13.57
C GLN A 123 19.20 -1.68 -13.76
N HIS A 124 19.75 -2.29 -12.70
CA HIS A 124 20.24 -3.66 -12.71
C HIS A 124 19.43 -4.58 -11.79
N ARG A 125 18.09 -4.45 -11.81
CA ARG A 125 17.20 -5.17 -10.88
C ARG A 125 17.39 -6.69 -10.92
N TYR A 126 17.76 -7.26 -12.06
CA TYR A 126 18.09 -8.68 -12.19
C TYR A 126 19.32 -9.13 -11.39
N LEU A 127 20.27 -8.23 -11.09
CA LEU A 127 21.37 -8.47 -10.16
C LEU A 127 20.95 -8.17 -8.72
N ASP A 128 20.18 -7.11 -8.49
CA ASP A 128 19.67 -6.77 -7.16
C ASP A 128 18.83 -7.91 -6.56
N LEU A 129 18.00 -8.56 -7.38
CA LEU A 129 17.19 -9.73 -6.99
C LEU A 129 18.00 -10.99 -6.69
N ARG A 130 19.32 -11.02 -6.93
CA ARG A 130 20.20 -12.10 -6.46
C ARG A 130 20.63 -11.92 -5.01
N ARG A 131 20.55 -10.69 -4.47
CA ARG A 131 20.90 -10.40 -3.08
C ARG A 131 19.90 -11.07 -2.12
N PRO A 132 20.32 -11.49 -0.91
CA PRO A 132 19.46 -12.25 -0.01
C PRO A 132 18.15 -11.56 0.35
N ARG A 133 18.17 -10.27 0.72
CA ARG A 133 16.98 -9.53 1.16
C ARG A 133 15.92 -9.36 0.06
N PRO A 134 16.23 -8.79 -1.13
CA PRO A 134 15.26 -8.71 -2.23
C PRO A 134 14.74 -10.08 -2.69
N ALA A 135 15.61 -11.10 -2.73
CA ALA A 135 15.21 -12.45 -3.13
C ALA A 135 14.29 -13.11 -2.09
N ALA A 136 14.51 -12.88 -0.79
CA ALA A 136 13.65 -13.36 0.28
C ALA A 136 12.27 -12.67 0.25
N ALA A 137 12.23 -11.37 -0.04
CA ALA A 137 10.98 -10.61 -0.17
C ALA A 137 10.06 -11.18 -1.27
N LEU A 138 10.60 -11.45 -2.47
CA LEU A 138 9.80 -12.07 -3.55
C LEU A 138 9.37 -13.50 -3.24
N ARG A 139 10.19 -14.27 -2.53
CA ARG A 139 9.81 -15.62 -2.08
C ARG A 139 8.72 -15.56 -1.01
N LEU A 140 8.77 -14.60 -0.08
CA LEU A 140 7.71 -14.39 0.90
C LEU A 140 6.42 -13.97 0.21
N ARG A 141 6.48 -13.04 -0.76
CA ARG A 141 5.32 -12.66 -1.58
C ARG A 141 4.60 -13.89 -2.18
N ALA A 142 5.36 -14.83 -2.75
CA ALA A 142 4.79 -16.05 -3.31
C ALA A 142 4.10 -16.92 -2.23
N LYS A 143 4.69 -17.02 -1.03
CA LYS A 143 4.07 -17.73 0.11
C LYS A 143 2.80 -17.05 0.61
N VAL A 144 2.79 -15.72 0.67
CA VAL A 144 1.64 -14.89 1.03
C VAL A 144 0.49 -15.16 0.06
N SER A 145 0.74 -15.12 -1.25
CA SER A 145 -0.27 -15.47 -2.27
C SER A 145 -0.78 -16.90 -2.13
N ALA A 146 0.09 -17.87 -1.84
CA ALA A 146 -0.34 -19.25 -1.62
C ALA A 146 -1.15 -19.43 -0.33
N ALA A 147 -0.87 -18.66 0.72
CA ALA A 147 -1.58 -18.72 1.99
C ALA A 147 -3.01 -18.18 1.87
N ALA A 148 -3.20 -17.03 1.24
CA ALA A 148 -4.54 -16.49 1.00
C ALA A 148 -5.40 -17.42 0.13
N ARG A 149 -4.83 -17.97 -0.95
CA ARG A 149 -5.53 -18.97 -1.77
C ARG A 149 -6.04 -20.14 -0.94
N ARG A 150 -5.19 -20.72 -0.08
CA ARG A 150 -5.61 -21.85 0.78
C ARG A 150 -6.77 -21.50 1.71
N VAL A 151 -6.80 -20.28 2.26
CA VAL A 151 -7.93 -19.84 3.10
C VAL A 151 -9.19 -19.72 2.26
N LEU A 152 -9.13 -19.02 1.13
CA LEU A 152 -10.28 -18.79 0.25
C LEU A 152 -10.81 -20.10 -0.36
N ASP A 153 -9.93 -21.01 -0.76
CA ASP A 153 -10.27 -22.36 -1.22
C ASP A 153 -11.00 -23.16 -0.12
N ALA A 154 -10.60 -23.01 1.14
CA ALA A 154 -11.25 -23.68 2.27
C ALA A 154 -12.65 -23.12 2.58
N HIS A 155 -12.95 -21.92 2.08
CA HIS A 155 -14.27 -21.27 2.14
C HIS A 155 -15.04 -21.37 0.80
N ASP A 156 -14.68 -22.32 -0.07
CA ASP A 156 -15.35 -22.58 -1.35
C ASP A 156 -15.39 -21.36 -2.30
N PHE A 157 -14.44 -20.43 -2.19
CA PHE A 157 -14.32 -19.35 -3.17
C PHE A 157 -13.78 -19.85 -4.51
N VAL A 158 -14.17 -19.19 -5.59
CA VAL A 158 -13.69 -19.47 -6.94
C VAL A 158 -12.73 -18.38 -7.41
N GLU A 159 -11.51 -18.76 -7.81
CA GLU A 159 -10.58 -17.84 -8.49
C GLU A 159 -11.06 -17.60 -9.92
N ILE A 160 -11.49 -16.38 -10.24
CA ILE A 160 -12.00 -16.04 -11.59
C ILE A 160 -11.21 -14.85 -12.14
N GLU A 161 -10.63 -15.01 -13.33
CA GLU A 161 -9.93 -13.93 -14.01
C GLU A 161 -10.92 -12.94 -14.64
N THR A 162 -10.67 -11.64 -14.47
CA THR A 162 -11.50 -10.57 -15.07
C THR A 162 -10.74 -9.83 -16.17
N PRO A 163 -11.42 -9.29 -17.20
CA PRO A 163 -10.77 -8.56 -18.28
C PRO A 163 -9.97 -7.33 -17.81
N THR A 164 -8.83 -7.08 -18.45
CA THR A 164 -8.01 -5.86 -18.23
C THR A 164 -8.17 -4.81 -19.33
N LEU A 165 -8.81 -5.14 -20.44
CA LEU A 165 -9.20 -4.18 -21.48
C LEU A 165 -10.68 -3.87 -21.31
N THR A 166 -10.99 -2.83 -20.56
CA THR A 166 -12.34 -2.49 -20.12
C THR A 166 -12.86 -1.24 -20.81
N ARG A 167 -14.11 -0.88 -20.50
CA ARG A 167 -14.65 0.44 -20.84
C ARG A 167 -14.14 1.44 -19.81
N SER A 168 -13.78 2.65 -20.25
CA SER A 168 -13.48 3.75 -19.33
C SER A 168 -14.74 4.15 -18.59
N THR A 169 -14.70 4.00 -17.27
CA THR A 169 -15.75 4.39 -16.33
C THR A 169 -15.05 5.10 -15.19
N PRO A 170 -15.29 6.40 -14.98
CA PRO A 170 -14.69 7.11 -13.85
C PRO A 170 -15.05 6.39 -12.54
N GLU A 171 -14.04 5.88 -11.82
CA GLU A 171 -14.17 5.21 -10.51
C GLU A 171 -13.46 5.98 -9.38
N GLY A 172 -13.05 7.23 -9.64
CA GLY A 172 -12.39 8.13 -8.67
C GLY A 172 -10.96 8.50 -9.06
N ALA A 173 -10.25 7.65 -9.80
CA ALA A 173 -8.94 7.98 -10.38
C ALA A 173 -9.01 8.17 -11.90
N ARG A 174 -7.89 8.58 -12.51
CA ARG A 174 -7.74 8.63 -13.97
C ARG A 174 -7.34 7.25 -14.50
N ASP A 175 -7.98 6.85 -15.60
CA ASP A 175 -7.68 5.59 -16.30
C ASP A 175 -6.42 5.69 -17.17
N PHE A 176 -5.63 4.62 -17.21
CA PHE A 176 -4.75 4.37 -18.35
C PHE A 176 -5.58 3.90 -19.54
N VAL A 177 -5.38 4.50 -20.72
CA VAL A 177 -6.13 4.16 -21.93
C VAL A 177 -5.29 3.38 -22.94
N VAL A 178 -5.93 2.47 -23.68
CA VAL A 178 -5.29 1.64 -24.71
C VAL A 178 -6.03 1.84 -26.04
N PRO A 179 -5.37 2.33 -27.11
CA PRO A 179 -6.03 2.58 -28.40
C PRO A 179 -6.49 1.29 -29.07
N ALA A 180 -7.71 1.29 -29.62
CA ALA A 180 -8.27 0.15 -30.34
C ALA A 180 -7.97 0.23 -31.86
N ARG A 181 -6.91 -0.45 -32.31
CA ARG A 181 -6.51 -0.50 -33.74
C ARG A 181 -7.66 -0.86 -34.69
N LEU A 182 -8.53 -1.78 -34.30
CA LEU A 182 -9.67 -2.27 -35.11
C LEU A 182 -10.89 -1.34 -35.09
N SER A 183 -10.88 -0.32 -34.23
CA SER A 183 -11.97 0.66 -34.10
C SER A 183 -11.35 2.04 -33.88
N PRO A 184 -10.76 2.66 -34.92
CA PRO A 184 -10.08 3.94 -34.79
C PRO A 184 -10.94 5.01 -34.12
N GLY A 185 -10.36 5.74 -33.17
CA GLY A 185 -11.08 6.70 -32.32
C GLY A 185 -11.74 6.11 -31.07
N SER A 186 -11.72 4.78 -30.90
CA SER A 186 -12.17 4.09 -29.68
C SER A 186 -11.00 3.64 -28.81
N TRP A 187 -11.25 3.55 -27.50
CA TRP A 187 -10.24 3.28 -26.48
C TRP A 187 -10.76 2.26 -25.48
N TYR A 188 -9.89 1.36 -25.06
CA TYR A 188 -10.07 0.61 -23.82
C TYR A 188 -9.49 1.41 -22.65
N ALA A 189 -9.91 1.08 -21.44
CA ALA A 189 -9.26 1.48 -20.20
C ALA A 189 -8.64 0.25 -19.51
N LEU A 190 -7.56 0.46 -18.76
CA LEU A 190 -7.07 -0.52 -17.80
C LEU A 190 -7.84 -0.35 -16.48
N PRO A 191 -8.26 -1.44 -15.81
CA PRO A 191 -9.15 -1.35 -14.66
C PRO A 191 -8.45 -0.77 -13.43
N GLN A 192 -9.10 0.17 -12.77
CA GLN A 192 -8.69 0.66 -11.45
C GLN A 192 -8.84 -0.42 -10.36
N SER A 193 -9.81 -1.31 -10.56
CA SER A 193 -10.07 -2.53 -9.80
C SER A 193 -11.03 -3.46 -10.57
N PRO A 194 -11.23 -4.72 -10.17
CA PRO A 194 -12.26 -5.59 -10.74
C PRO A 194 -13.71 -5.27 -10.29
N GLN A 195 -13.95 -4.11 -9.65
CA GLN A 195 -15.18 -3.79 -8.92
C GLN A 195 -16.48 -4.03 -9.68
N LEU A 196 -16.55 -3.68 -10.97
CA LEU A 196 -17.76 -3.88 -11.76
C LEU A 196 -17.95 -5.36 -12.14
N PHE A 197 -16.86 -6.06 -12.45
CA PHE A 197 -16.92 -7.47 -12.86
C PHE A 197 -17.24 -8.39 -11.69
N LYS A 198 -16.67 -8.17 -10.50
CA LYS A 198 -16.98 -9.00 -9.33
C LYS A 198 -18.44 -8.90 -8.91
N GLN A 199 -19.05 -7.72 -9.02
CA GLN A 199 -20.50 -7.56 -8.83
C GLN A 199 -21.30 -8.33 -9.88
N LEU A 200 -20.91 -8.27 -11.16
CA LEU A 200 -21.55 -9.07 -12.21
C LEU A 200 -21.41 -10.58 -11.96
N LEU A 201 -20.30 -11.04 -11.35
CA LEU A 201 -20.14 -12.44 -10.95
C LEU A 201 -21.08 -12.84 -9.81
N MET A 202 -21.43 -11.91 -8.92
CA MET A 202 -22.49 -12.13 -7.92
C MET A 202 -23.85 -12.28 -8.61
N VAL A 203 -24.16 -11.43 -9.59
CA VAL A 203 -25.37 -11.57 -10.43
C VAL A 203 -25.37 -12.89 -11.22
N ALA A 204 -24.20 -13.37 -11.65
CA ALA A 204 -24.03 -14.64 -12.36
C ALA A 204 -24.21 -15.88 -11.46
N GLY A 205 -24.38 -15.71 -10.15
CA GLY A 205 -24.55 -16.82 -9.21
C GLY A 205 -23.25 -17.54 -8.87
N MET A 206 -22.09 -16.87 -8.99
CA MET A 206 -20.81 -17.45 -8.53
C MET A 206 -20.71 -17.49 -7.01
N GLU A 207 -21.48 -16.64 -6.31
CA GLU A 207 -21.65 -16.55 -4.85
C GLU A 207 -20.39 -16.18 -4.05
N ARG A 208 -19.22 -16.75 -4.34
CA ARG A 208 -17.94 -16.47 -3.67
C ARG A 208 -16.82 -16.37 -4.68
N TYR A 209 -16.32 -15.16 -4.87
CA TYR A 209 -15.32 -14.81 -5.85
C TYR A 209 -14.04 -14.31 -5.18
N TYR A 210 -12.89 -14.72 -5.70
CA TYR A 210 -11.66 -13.97 -5.47
C TYR A 210 -10.78 -13.86 -6.71
N GLN A 211 -9.86 -12.90 -6.71
CA GLN A 211 -8.78 -12.81 -7.67
C GLN A 211 -7.59 -12.05 -7.07
N ILE A 212 -6.37 -12.55 -7.30
CA ILE A 212 -5.17 -11.74 -7.10
C ILE A 212 -4.93 -10.92 -8.38
N ALA A 213 -5.61 -9.78 -8.47
CA ALA A 213 -5.74 -8.98 -9.68
C ALA A 213 -4.66 -7.90 -9.82
N ARG A 214 -4.29 -7.58 -11.07
CA ARG A 214 -3.52 -6.39 -11.39
C ARG A 214 -4.47 -5.21 -11.60
N CYS A 215 -4.19 -4.11 -10.91
CA CYS A 215 -4.95 -2.86 -10.95
C CYS A 215 -4.06 -1.72 -11.46
N TYR A 216 -4.67 -0.71 -12.07
CA TYR A 216 -3.97 0.37 -12.76
C TYR A 216 -4.60 1.73 -12.43
N ARG A 217 -3.79 2.70 -11.99
CA ARG A 217 -4.26 4.07 -11.70
C ARG A 217 -3.23 5.09 -12.17
N ASP A 218 -3.67 6.04 -13.01
CA ASP A 218 -2.83 7.15 -13.49
C ASP A 218 -2.91 8.33 -12.51
N GLU A 219 -2.26 8.15 -11.36
CA GLU A 219 -2.19 9.13 -10.27
C GLU A 219 -0.77 9.68 -10.06
N ASP A 220 -0.67 10.77 -9.30
CA ASP A 220 0.60 11.28 -8.84
C ASP A 220 1.38 10.25 -8.02
N PHE A 221 2.65 10.06 -8.38
CA PHE A 221 3.51 9.04 -7.82
C PHE A 221 3.97 9.39 -6.39
N ARG A 222 3.88 8.43 -5.49
CA ARG A 222 4.42 8.48 -4.12
C ARG A 222 5.26 7.24 -3.83
N ALA A 223 6.00 7.23 -2.73
CA ALA A 223 6.87 6.10 -2.36
C ALA A 223 6.10 4.79 -2.15
N ASP A 224 4.81 4.88 -1.81
CA ASP A 224 3.86 3.80 -1.56
C ASP A 224 2.82 3.64 -2.69
N ARG A 225 3.01 4.29 -3.84
CA ARG A 225 2.13 4.19 -5.01
C ARG A 225 2.90 3.73 -6.25
N GLN A 226 2.30 2.83 -7.01
CA GLN A 226 2.79 2.34 -8.29
C GLN A 226 1.66 2.45 -9.32
N PRO A 227 1.98 2.74 -10.60
CA PRO A 227 0.94 2.93 -11.63
C PRO A 227 0.22 1.61 -11.95
N GLU A 228 0.89 0.48 -11.67
CA GLU A 228 0.35 -0.85 -11.70
C GLU A 228 0.63 -1.51 -10.34
N PHE A 229 -0.40 -2.06 -9.69
CA PHE A 229 -0.30 -2.63 -8.35
C PHE A 229 -1.22 -3.84 -8.21
N THR A 230 -0.95 -4.69 -7.22
CA THR A 230 -1.70 -5.94 -7.04
C THR A 230 -2.68 -5.81 -5.89
N GLN A 231 -3.91 -6.29 -6.11
CA GLN A 231 -4.90 -6.47 -5.05
C GLN A 231 -5.24 -7.96 -4.87
N LEU A 232 -5.55 -8.37 -3.64
CA LEU A 232 -6.41 -9.53 -3.44
C LEU A 232 -7.84 -9.00 -3.36
N ASP A 233 -8.61 -9.26 -4.40
CA ASP A 233 -9.98 -8.82 -4.56
C ASP A 233 -10.93 -9.97 -4.21
N VAL A 234 -11.93 -9.71 -3.37
CA VAL A 234 -12.85 -10.71 -2.80
C VAL A 234 -14.28 -10.16 -2.85
N GLU A 235 -15.25 -10.97 -3.24
CA GLU A 235 -16.67 -10.62 -3.23
C GLU A 235 -17.54 -11.85 -2.90
N MET A 236 -18.62 -11.63 -2.14
CA MET A 236 -19.52 -12.67 -1.65
C MET A 236 -20.97 -12.23 -1.82
N SER A 237 -21.86 -13.17 -2.14
CA SER A 237 -23.33 -12.97 -2.13
C SER A 237 -23.95 -13.46 -0.84
N PHE A 238 -25.11 -12.91 -0.49
CA PHE A 238 -25.91 -13.26 0.70
C PHE A 238 -25.17 -13.07 2.03
N VAL A 239 -24.38 -12.00 2.11
CA VAL A 239 -23.55 -11.65 3.28
C VAL A 239 -23.95 -10.32 3.90
N GLU A 240 -23.69 -10.20 5.19
CA GLU A 240 -23.58 -8.94 5.92
C GLU A 240 -22.10 -8.55 6.13
N GLN A 241 -21.86 -7.37 6.70
CA GLN A 241 -20.50 -6.87 6.95
C GLN A 241 -19.66 -7.85 7.79
N ASP A 242 -20.26 -8.48 8.80
CA ASP A 242 -19.56 -9.39 9.70
C ASP A 242 -19.06 -10.66 9.00
N ASP A 243 -19.79 -11.16 8.01
CA ASP A 243 -19.38 -12.33 7.24
C ASP A 243 -18.13 -12.04 6.40
N VAL A 244 -18.08 -10.85 5.77
CA VAL A 244 -16.91 -10.42 4.98
C VAL A 244 -15.70 -10.19 5.89
N ILE A 245 -15.91 -9.54 7.04
CA ILE A 245 -14.85 -9.30 8.04
C ILE A 245 -14.29 -10.63 8.56
N ALA A 246 -15.12 -11.63 8.84
CA ALA A 246 -14.66 -12.92 9.36
C ALA A 246 -13.69 -13.62 8.39
N VAL A 247 -14.04 -13.71 7.11
CA VAL A 247 -13.15 -14.30 6.08
C VAL A 247 -11.88 -13.46 5.90
N ALA A 248 -12.00 -12.13 5.93
CA ALA A 248 -10.86 -11.23 5.85
C ALA A 248 -9.87 -11.44 7.01
N GLU A 249 -10.36 -11.61 8.24
CA GLU A 249 -9.52 -11.90 9.41
C GLU A 249 -8.80 -13.24 9.29
N GLU A 250 -9.46 -14.29 8.80
CA GLU A 250 -8.81 -15.59 8.56
C GLU A 250 -7.69 -15.50 7.53
N VAL A 251 -7.88 -14.72 6.46
CA VAL A 251 -6.82 -14.44 5.49
C VAL A 251 -5.64 -13.76 6.20
N LEU A 252 -5.88 -12.69 6.96
CA LEU A 252 -4.82 -11.95 7.66
C LEU A 252 -4.05 -12.83 8.65
N VAL A 253 -4.75 -13.67 9.43
CA VAL A 253 -4.13 -14.65 10.35
C VAL A 253 -3.16 -15.55 9.59
N ALA A 254 -3.60 -16.13 8.47
CA ALA A 254 -2.75 -17.00 7.66
C ALA A 254 -1.53 -16.29 7.05
N LEU A 255 -1.65 -14.98 6.75
CA LEU A 255 -0.54 -14.19 6.21
C LEU A 255 0.52 -13.88 7.28
N TRP A 256 0.11 -13.47 8.49
CA TRP A 256 1.04 -13.14 9.58
C TRP A 256 1.66 -14.38 10.24
N ASP A 257 1.00 -15.54 10.19
CA ASP A 257 1.60 -16.81 10.63
C ASP A 257 2.88 -17.15 9.85
N LEU A 258 2.98 -16.73 8.57
CA LEU A 258 4.18 -16.92 7.74
C LEU A 258 5.44 -16.25 8.31
N ILE A 259 5.28 -15.23 9.16
CA ILE A 259 6.36 -14.54 9.86
C ILE A 259 6.41 -14.88 11.35
N GLY A 260 5.65 -15.91 11.78
CA GLY A 260 5.60 -16.37 13.16
C GLY A 260 4.81 -15.46 14.10
N TYR A 261 3.90 -14.62 13.59
CA TYR A 261 3.06 -13.77 14.41
C TYR A 261 1.62 -14.31 14.44
N ALA A 262 1.14 -14.64 15.64
CA ALA A 262 -0.24 -15.03 15.86
C ALA A 262 -1.11 -13.79 16.07
N ILE A 263 -1.98 -13.47 15.11
CA ILE A 263 -2.97 -12.41 15.25
C ILE A 263 -4.07 -12.87 16.23
N PRO A 264 -4.34 -12.13 17.31
CA PRO A 264 -5.50 -12.40 18.16
C PRO A 264 -6.77 -11.92 17.45
N THR A 265 -7.76 -12.80 17.27
CA THR A 265 -9.07 -12.49 16.71
C THR A 265 -10.18 -12.64 17.77
N PRO A 266 -11.31 -11.93 17.65
CA PRO A 266 -11.64 -10.94 16.60
C PRO A 266 -10.81 -9.66 16.71
N LEU A 267 -10.56 -8.99 15.59
CA LEU A 267 -9.84 -7.71 15.58
C LEU A 267 -10.70 -6.60 16.18
N PRO A 268 -10.10 -5.59 16.84
CA PRO A 268 -10.86 -4.47 17.38
C PRO A 268 -11.48 -3.65 16.24
N ARG A 269 -12.60 -2.97 16.55
CA ARG A 269 -13.32 -2.10 15.64
C ARG A 269 -13.46 -0.70 16.24
N MET A 270 -13.46 0.32 15.40
CA MET A 270 -13.67 1.72 15.77
C MET A 270 -14.48 2.40 14.68
N THR A 271 -15.39 3.29 15.07
CA THR A 271 -16.13 4.08 14.07
C THR A 271 -15.21 5.12 13.43
N TYR A 272 -15.47 5.49 12.18
CA TYR A 272 -14.76 6.56 11.49
C TYR A 272 -14.79 7.86 12.31
N ALA A 273 -15.94 8.18 12.91
CA ALA A 273 -16.11 9.36 13.76
C ALA A 273 -15.15 9.35 14.97
N GLU A 274 -15.03 8.21 15.66
CA GLU A 274 -14.09 8.04 16.77
C GLU A 274 -12.63 8.10 16.30
N ALA A 275 -12.30 7.46 15.17
CA ALA A 275 -10.95 7.47 14.61
C ALA A 275 -10.51 8.91 14.27
N MET A 276 -11.38 9.67 13.62
CA MET A 276 -11.13 11.08 13.30
C MET A 276 -11.08 11.96 14.55
N ALA A 277 -11.94 11.72 15.55
CA ALA A 277 -11.94 12.51 16.78
C ALA A 277 -10.69 12.29 17.63
N ARG A 278 -10.26 11.03 17.79
CA ARG A 278 -9.16 10.62 18.69
C ARG A 278 -7.79 10.63 18.01
N TYR A 279 -7.72 10.45 16.70
CA TYR A 279 -6.45 10.30 15.98
C TYR A 279 -6.29 11.23 14.78
N GLY A 280 -7.37 11.92 14.36
CA GLY A 280 -7.33 12.82 13.21
C GLY A 280 -7.09 12.12 11.87
N THR A 281 -7.33 10.82 11.80
CA THR A 281 -7.18 9.99 10.61
C THR A 281 -8.10 8.77 10.69
N ASP A 282 -8.54 8.31 9.53
CA ASP A 282 -9.26 7.07 9.27
C ASP A 282 -8.37 5.82 9.26
N LYS A 283 -7.05 5.97 9.37
CA LYS A 283 -6.07 4.88 9.48
C LYS A 283 -5.14 5.08 10.67
N PRO A 284 -5.67 5.03 11.90
CA PRO A 284 -4.90 5.36 13.08
C PRO A 284 -3.79 4.34 13.36
N ASP A 285 -2.62 4.83 13.74
CA ASP A 285 -1.56 4.01 14.33
C ASP A 285 -1.78 3.91 15.83
N LEU A 286 -2.25 2.75 16.31
CA LEU A 286 -2.54 2.50 17.73
C LEU A 286 -1.37 1.93 18.52
N ARG A 287 -0.17 1.81 17.92
CA ARG A 287 1.03 1.32 18.62
C ARG A 287 1.49 2.23 19.76
N PHE A 288 0.99 3.47 19.81
CA PHE A 288 1.28 4.45 20.85
C PHE A 288 0.06 5.32 21.16
N GLY A 289 0.09 6.05 22.28
CA GLY A 289 -1.01 6.90 22.75
C GLY A 289 -1.10 8.25 22.05
N LEU A 290 -1.11 9.34 22.82
CA LEU A 290 -1.19 10.74 22.35
C LEU A 290 -2.43 11.04 21.51
N GLU A 291 -3.60 10.60 22.01
CA GLU A 291 -4.88 10.93 21.39
C GLU A 291 -5.10 12.45 21.34
N LEU A 292 -5.84 12.89 20.32
CA LEU A 292 -6.27 14.28 20.18
C LEU A 292 -7.27 14.61 21.29
N VAL A 293 -7.11 15.80 21.86
CA VAL A 293 -8.04 16.33 22.86
C VAL A 293 -8.82 17.48 22.24
N GLU A 294 -10.14 17.37 22.19
CA GLU A 294 -10.99 18.46 21.73
C GLU A 294 -11.18 19.50 22.85
N LEU A 295 -10.94 20.77 22.52
CA LEU A 295 -10.98 21.91 23.43
C LEU A 295 -11.95 23.00 22.94
N THR A 296 -12.83 22.68 21.98
CA THR A 296 -13.80 23.63 21.41
C THR A 296 -14.68 24.25 22.50
N GLU A 297 -15.27 23.43 23.38
CA GLU A 297 -16.09 23.95 24.50
C GLU A 297 -15.23 24.65 25.56
N TYR A 298 -14.00 24.15 25.79
CA TYR A 298 -13.06 24.75 26.75
C TYR A 298 -12.72 26.21 26.39
N PHE A 299 -12.56 26.49 25.09
CA PHE A 299 -12.23 27.81 24.55
C PHE A 299 -13.44 28.61 24.08
N ARG A 300 -14.67 28.23 24.45
CA ARG A 300 -15.91 28.87 23.97
C ARG A 300 -15.97 30.38 24.23
N GLU A 301 -15.47 30.82 25.38
CA GLU A 301 -15.42 32.24 25.77
C GLU A 301 -14.03 32.86 25.60
N THR A 302 -13.17 32.25 24.79
CA THR A 302 -11.77 32.64 24.70
C THR A 302 -11.59 34.06 24.18
N PRO A 303 -10.73 34.89 24.81
CA PRO A 303 -10.35 36.19 24.25
C PRO A 303 -9.36 36.05 23.08
N PHE A 304 -8.79 34.86 22.88
CA PHE A 304 -7.79 34.63 21.85
C PHE A 304 -8.43 34.37 20.48
N ARG A 305 -8.42 35.38 19.61
CA ARG A 305 -9.06 35.34 18.28
C ARG A 305 -8.76 34.11 17.42
N VAL A 306 -7.57 33.51 17.55
CA VAL A 306 -7.20 32.31 16.78
C VAL A 306 -8.02 31.09 17.20
N PHE A 307 -8.41 31.00 18.48
CA PHE A 307 -9.21 29.90 19.03
C PHE A 307 -10.71 30.18 19.03
N GLN A 308 -11.14 31.36 18.57
CA GLN A 308 -12.54 31.65 18.24
C GLN A 308 -12.91 30.99 16.90
N ALA A 309 -12.87 29.65 16.88
CA ALA A 309 -13.01 28.81 15.71
C ALA A 309 -14.06 27.72 15.96
N PRO A 310 -14.66 27.14 14.90
CA PRO A 310 -15.67 26.09 15.06
C PRO A 310 -15.10 24.78 15.62
N TYR A 311 -13.78 24.59 15.58
CA TYR A 311 -13.08 23.50 16.24
C TYR A 311 -11.74 24.00 16.79
N VAL A 312 -11.39 23.57 18.00
CA VAL A 312 -10.05 23.70 18.58
C VAL A 312 -9.65 22.35 19.17
N GLY A 313 -8.53 21.80 18.74
CA GLY A 313 -7.99 20.55 19.28
C GLY A 313 -6.53 20.70 19.71
N ALA A 314 -6.07 19.76 20.52
CA ALA A 314 -4.71 19.69 21.01
C ALA A 314 -4.09 18.29 20.91
N VAL A 315 -2.77 18.24 20.85
CA VAL A 315 -1.96 17.03 21.04
C VAL A 315 -0.77 17.36 21.94
N VAL A 316 -0.47 16.45 22.88
CA VAL A 316 0.63 16.61 23.84
C VAL A 316 1.89 15.94 23.30
N GLN A 317 3.03 16.64 23.36
CA GLN A 317 4.37 16.10 23.18
C GLN A 317 5.01 15.90 24.56
N PRO A 318 5.17 14.64 25.01
CA PRO A 318 5.89 14.32 26.23
C PRO A 318 7.32 14.89 26.21
N GLY A 319 7.74 15.58 27.27
CA GLY A 319 9.06 16.20 27.36
C GLY A 319 9.31 17.34 26.37
N GLY A 320 8.26 17.80 25.67
CA GLY A 320 8.35 18.80 24.61
C GLY A 320 8.78 20.19 25.07
N ALA A 321 8.72 20.51 26.36
CA ALA A 321 9.13 21.82 26.89
C ALA A 321 10.63 22.09 26.69
N SER A 322 11.47 21.04 26.56
CA SER A 322 12.90 21.19 26.28
C SER A 322 13.20 21.57 24.82
N THR A 323 12.19 21.58 23.94
CA THR A 323 12.35 21.90 22.53
C THR A 323 12.92 23.32 22.36
N PRO A 324 14.07 23.50 21.70
CA PRO A 324 14.65 24.82 21.51
C PRO A 324 13.74 25.67 20.61
N ARG A 325 13.84 27.00 20.71
CA ARG A 325 12.99 27.92 19.93
C ARG A 325 12.97 27.61 18.43
N ARG A 326 14.14 27.29 17.86
CA ARG A 326 14.30 26.87 16.45
C ARG A 326 13.49 25.62 16.10
N GLY A 327 13.30 24.70 17.05
CA GLY A 327 12.45 23.51 16.88
C GLY A 327 10.97 23.88 16.74
N PHE A 328 10.48 24.82 17.54
CA PHE A 328 9.11 25.34 17.38
C PHE A 328 8.92 26.11 16.06
N ASP A 329 9.92 26.86 15.61
CA ASP A 329 9.89 27.52 14.30
C ASP A 329 9.85 26.47 13.16
N ALA A 330 10.58 25.35 13.30
CA ALA A 330 10.51 24.23 12.35
C ALA A 330 9.11 23.56 12.33
N TRP A 331 8.44 23.45 13.48
CA TRP A 331 7.04 23.00 13.54
C TRP A 331 6.07 23.95 12.83
N GLN A 332 6.31 25.26 12.86
CA GLN A 332 5.50 26.21 12.07
C GLN A 332 5.65 25.96 10.57
N GLU A 333 6.88 25.81 10.09
CA GLU A 333 7.14 25.55 8.67
C GLU A 333 6.61 24.18 8.23
N TRP A 334 6.76 23.16 9.09
CA TRP A 334 6.20 21.83 8.88
C TRP A 334 4.68 21.85 8.70
N ALA A 335 3.97 22.69 9.47
CA ALA A 335 2.52 22.86 9.35
C ALA A 335 2.14 23.63 8.08
N LYS A 336 2.88 24.68 7.72
CA LYS A 336 2.66 25.45 6.48
C LYS A 336 2.83 24.62 5.22
N GLN A 337 3.81 23.72 5.21
CA GLN A 337 4.01 22.77 4.10
C GLN A 337 2.80 21.83 3.89
N ARG A 338 1.90 21.74 4.87
CA ARG A 338 0.65 20.96 4.84
C ARG A 338 -0.59 21.86 4.69
N GLY A 339 -0.42 23.10 4.23
CA GLY A 339 -1.51 24.04 3.98
C GLY A 339 -2.02 24.78 5.22
N ALA A 340 -1.53 24.48 6.43
CA ALA A 340 -1.97 25.16 7.64
C ALA A 340 -1.32 26.55 7.79
N LYS A 341 -1.98 27.46 8.52
CA LYS A 341 -1.42 28.80 8.82
C LYS A 341 -0.27 28.76 9.84
N GLY A 342 -0.21 27.70 10.64
CA GLY A 342 0.79 27.47 11.69
C GLY A 342 0.32 26.37 12.64
N LEU A 343 1.15 26.05 13.63
CA LEU A 343 0.84 25.07 14.67
C LEU A 343 1.06 25.72 16.03
N ALA A 344 -0.01 26.18 16.68
CA ALA A 344 0.13 26.95 17.91
C ALA A 344 0.63 26.04 19.04
N TYR A 345 1.33 26.59 20.04
CA TYR A 345 1.87 25.79 21.13
C TYR A 345 1.94 26.52 22.48
N VAL A 346 1.93 25.72 23.54
CA VAL A 346 2.23 26.08 24.93
C VAL A 346 3.28 25.09 25.46
N THR A 347 4.19 25.55 26.31
CA THR A 347 5.10 24.68 27.07
C THR A 347 4.73 24.73 28.54
N VAL A 348 4.74 23.58 29.21
CA VAL A 348 4.52 23.45 30.64
C VAL A 348 5.88 23.33 31.32
N ALA A 349 6.29 24.34 32.08
CA ALA A 349 7.53 24.29 32.85
C ALA A 349 7.43 23.28 34.00
N GLU A 350 8.58 22.93 34.60
CA GLU A 350 8.66 21.97 35.72
C GLU A 350 7.85 22.40 36.96
N ASP A 351 7.66 23.71 37.15
CA ASP A 351 6.81 24.28 38.21
C ASP A 351 5.32 24.41 37.81
N GLY A 352 4.96 23.96 36.61
CA GLY A 352 3.63 24.05 36.03
C GLY A 352 3.32 25.38 35.34
N GLU A 353 4.25 26.34 35.30
CA GLU A 353 4.02 27.62 34.62
C GLU A 353 3.89 27.43 33.10
N LEU A 354 2.86 28.04 32.51
CA LEU A 354 2.61 27.98 31.08
C LEU A 354 3.37 29.09 30.35
N SER A 355 4.21 28.70 29.40
CA SER A 355 4.94 29.63 28.52
C SER A 355 4.62 29.38 27.04
N GLY A 356 5.14 30.26 26.18
CA GLY A 356 4.91 30.22 24.74
C GLY A 356 3.93 31.30 24.23
N PRO A 357 3.77 31.41 22.90
CA PRO A 357 3.00 32.47 22.28
C PRO A 357 1.49 32.39 22.57
N VAL A 358 0.94 31.19 22.75
CA VAL A 358 -0.49 31.00 23.07
C VAL A 358 -0.76 31.40 24.51
N ALA A 359 0.08 30.98 25.47
CA ALA A 359 -0.13 31.22 26.90
C ALA A 359 -0.35 32.70 27.25
N LYS A 360 0.29 33.62 26.53
CA LYS A 360 0.16 35.08 26.72
C LYS A 360 -1.21 35.66 26.34
N ASN A 361 -1.98 34.94 25.52
CA ASN A 361 -3.26 35.40 24.99
C ASN A 361 -4.47 34.73 25.65
N LEU A 362 -4.25 33.72 26.49
CA LEU A 362 -5.30 33.07 27.27
C LEU A 362 -5.74 33.96 28.45
N SER A 363 -6.91 33.70 29.01
CA SER A 363 -7.36 34.21 30.30
C SER A 363 -6.72 33.42 31.46
N ASP A 364 -6.82 33.93 32.68
CA ASP A 364 -6.29 33.22 33.86
C ASP A 364 -7.03 31.90 34.12
N ALA A 365 -8.34 31.86 33.87
CA ALA A 365 -9.13 30.64 33.98
C ALA A 365 -8.69 29.58 32.96
N GLU A 366 -8.50 29.98 31.70
CA GLU A 366 -8.02 29.07 30.65
C GLU A 366 -6.59 28.59 30.91
N ARG A 367 -5.71 29.42 31.49
CA ARG A 367 -4.36 28.99 31.86
C ARG A 367 -4.39 27.95 32.99
N ALA A 368 -5.18 28.20 34.03
CA ALA A 368 -5.23 27.33 35.21
C ALA A 368 -5.79 25.93 34.91
N GLY A 369 -6.74 25.82 33.98
CA GLY A 369 -7.37 24.54 33.63
C GLY A 369 -6.68 23.74 32.51
N LEU A 370 -5.80 24.35 31.72
CA LEU A 370 -5.36 23.79 30.43
C LEU A 370 -4.63 22.46 30.60
N VAL A 371 -3.68 22.39 31.54
CA VAL A 371 -2.87 21.20 31.80
C VAL A 371 -3.76 19.99 32.13
N ALA A 372 -4.75 20.21 33.00
CA ALA A 372 -5.70 19.17 33.37
C ALA A 372 -6.62 18.78 32.20
N ALA A 373 -7.07 19.76 31.40
CA ALA A 373 -7.94 19.52 30.25
C ALA A 373 -7.29 18.64 29.19
N VAL A 374 -5.98 18.81 28.94
CA VAL A 374 -5.24 18.02 27.93
C VAL A 374 -4.45 16.84 28.51
N GLY A 375 -4.46 16.66 29.83
CA GLY A 375 -3.70 15.62 30.50
C GLY A 375 -2.18 15.77 30.43
N ALA A 376 -1.67 16.98 30.20
CA ALA A 376 -0.23 17.25 30.14
C ALA A 376 0.42 17.16 31.53
N GLN A 377 1.73 16.93 31.55
CA GLN A 377 2.57 16.95 32.74
C GLN A 377 3.59 18.10 32.68
N PRO A 378 4.16 18.51 33.83
CA PRO A 378 5.34 19.38 33.83
C PRO A 378 6.44 18.82 32.91
N GLY A 379 7.03 19.68 32.08
CA GLY A 379 8.03 19.29 31.08
C GLY A 379 7.46 19.04 29.67
N ASP A 380 6.13 19.05 29.49
CA ASP A 380 5.51 18.79 28.19
C ASP A 380 5.34 20.04 27.30
N ALA A 381 5.15 19.82 26.00
CA ALA A 381 4.61 20.84 25.10
C ALA A 381 3.24 20.41 24.58
N VAL A 382 2.30 21.35 24.50
CA VAL A 382 0.96 21.13 23.96
C VAL A 382 0.86 21.89 22.65
N PHE A 383 0.57 21.18 21.55
CA PHE A 383 0.31 21.78 20.25
C PHE A 383 -1.19 21.89 19.99
N PHE A 384 -1.58 22.91 19.24
CA PHE A 384 -2.98 23.21 18.94
C PHE A 384 -3.19 23.47 17.46
N ALA A 385 -4.34 23.03 16.96
CA ALA A 385 -4.90 23.44 15.68
C ALA A 385 -6.33 23.92 15.87
N ALA A 386 -6.69 25.00 15.18
CA ALA A 386 -8.00 25.62 15.25
C ALA A 386 -8.46 26.03 13.84
N GLY A 387 -9.74 25.85 13.53
CA GLY A 387 -10.29 26.14 12.20
C GLY A 387 -11.41 25.17 11.81
N LYS A 388 -11.50 24.83 10.52
CA LYS A 388 -12.38 23.76 10.03
C LYS A 388 -11.97 22.43 10.69
N ALA A 389 -12.94 21.68 11.21
CA ALA A 389 -12.67 20.49 12.02
C ALA A 389 -11.84 19.43 11.27
N SER A 390 -12.15 19.16 10.00
CA SER A 390 -11.41 18.19 9.18
C SER A 390 -9.93 18.57 9.01
N GLU A 391 -9.64 19.81 8.63
CA GLU A 391 -8.27 20.32 8.45
C GLU A 391 -7.48 20.31 9.76
N ALA A 392 -8.10 20.78 10.86
CA ALA A 392 -7.45 20.85 12.15
C ALA A 392 -7.14 19.46 12.73
N ARG A 393 -8.08 18.51 12.60
CA ARG A 393 -7.88 17.10 12.99
C ARG A 393 -6.79 16.45 12.15
N ALA A 394 -6.81 16.63 10.82
CA ALA A 394 -5.77 16.09 9.95
C ALA A 394 -4.37 16.62 10.30
N LEU A 395 -4.25 17.92 10.59
CA LEU A 395 -2.99 18.52 11.02
C LEU A 395 -2.51 17.95 12.37
N LEU A 396 -3.40 17.82 13.35
CA LEU A 396 -3.06 17.27 14.67
C LEU A 396 -2.74 15.78 14.61
N GLY A 397 -3.44 14.99 13.80
CA GLY A 397 -3.13 13.58 13.55
C GLY A 397 -1.75 13.40 12.91
N ALA A 398 -1.40 14.24 11.95
CA ALA A 398 -0.06 14.26 11.38
C ALA A 398 1.00 14.70 12.41
N ALA A 399 0.69 15.68 13.26
CA ALA A 399 1.59 16.13 14.32
C ALA A 399 1.81 15.04 15.37
N ARG A 400 0.75 14.32 15.75
CA ARG A 400 0.79 13.15 16.64
C ARG A 400 1.78 12.10 16.14
N LEU A 401 1.69 11.71 14.86
CA LEU A 401 2.61 10.73 14.27
C LEU A 401 4.07 11.22 14.25
N GLU A 402 4.27 12.49 13.91
CA GLU A 402 5.61 13.09 13.91
C GLU A 402 6.21 13.20 15.33
N ILE A 403 5.39 13.53 16.33
CA ILE A 403 5.76 13.49 17.75
C ILE A 403 6.14 12.07 18.15
N GLY A 404 5.30 11.07 17.83
CA GLY A 404 5.55 9.67 18.15
C GLY A 404 6.89 9.18 17.61
N ARG A 405 7.25 9.55 16.37
CA ARG A 405 8.56 9.25 15.79
C ARG A 405 9.72 9.95 16.49
N ARG A 406 9.61 11.27 16.72
CA ARG A 406 10.69 12.06 17.33
C ARG A 406 10.94 11.72 18.79
N ALA A 407 9.90 11.29 19.50
CA ALA A 407 9.96 10.88 20.89
C ALA A 407 10.14 9.35 21.05
N GLU A 408 10.36 8.61 19.95
CA GLU A 408 10.61 7.17 19.95
C GLU A 408 9.53 6.37 20.71
N LEU A 409 8.26 6.80 20.59
CA LEU A 409 7.12 6.19 21.29
C LEU A 409 6.50 5.01 20.53
N ILE A 410 6.94 4.77 19.30
CA ILE A 410 6.39 3.75 18.41
C ILE A 410 7.22 2.49 18.56
N ASP A 411 6.61 1.42 19.05
CA ASP A 411 7.21 0.08 19.01
C ASP A 411 7.19 -0.45 17.56
N GLU A 412 8.36 -0.47 16.92
CA GLU A 412 8.50 -0.95 15.53
C GLU A 412 8.43 -2.48 15.40
N ASP A 413 8.42 -3.22 16.52
CA ASP A 413 8.20 -4.66 16.55
C ASP A 413 6.73 -5.03 16.78
N ALA A 414 5.91 -4.10 17.23
CA ALA A 414 4.49 -4.33 17.50
C ALA A 414 3.63 -4.39 16.21
N TRP A 415 2.61 -5.23 16.25
CA TRP A 415 1.54 -5.28 15.25
C TRP A 415 0.22 -4.87 15.86
N SER A 416 -0.35 -3.79 15.34
CA SER A 416 -1.66 -3.26 15.72
C SER A 416 -2.58 -3.30 14.52
N PHE A 417 -3.72 -3.98 14.67
CA PHE A 417 -4.77 -4.06 13.66
C PHE A 417 -6.04 -3.37 14.16
N LEU A 418 -6.80 -2.78 13.25
CA LEU A 418 -8.06 -2.13 13.56
C LEU A 418 -8.98 -2.13 12.33
N TRP A 419 -10.23 -2.52 12.51
CA TRP A 419 -11.28 -2.20 11.55
C TRP A 419 -11.83 -0.80 11.82
N VAL A 420 -11.87 0.04 10.79
CA VAL A 420 -12.58 1.32 10.80
C VAL A 420 -13.89 1.14 10.03
N VAL A 421 -15.01 1.38 10.71
CA VAL A 421 -16.37 1.14 10.20
C VAL A 421 -17.19 2.44 10.26
N ASP A 422 -18.41 2.44 9.73
CA ASP A 422 -19.34 3.58 9.80
C ASP A 422 -18.76 4.86 9.21
N ALA A 423 -18.05 4.73 8.08
CA ALA A 423 -17.58 5.89 7.32
C ALA A 423 -18.77 6.69 6.75
N PRO A 424 -18.64 8.00 6.52
CA PRO A 424 -19.65 8.76 5.80
C PRO A 424 -19.88 8.18 4.40
N LEU A 425 -21.11 8.25 3.91
CA LEU A 425 -21.45 7.83 2.55
C LEU A 425 -20.93 8.82 1.50
N PHE A 426 -21.02 10.11 1.82
CA PHE A 426 -20.62 11.20 0.96
C PHE A 426 -19.58 12.12 1.64
N LYS A 427 -18.66 12.68 0.84
CA LYS A 427 -17.75 13.78 1.21
C LYS A 427 -18.05 15.00 0.35
N SER A 428 -17.71 16.19 0.83
CA SER A 428 -17.86 17.40 0.03
C SER A 428 -16.89 17.41 -1.16
N ALA A 429 -17.33 17.84 -2.33
CA ALA A 429 -16.49 17.95 -3.52
C ALA A 429 -15.35 18.98 -3.38
N ASP A 430 -15.50 19.95 -2.48
CA ASP A 430 -14.46 20.97 -2.20
C ASP A 430 -13.29 20.42 -1.36
N ASP A 431 -13.43 19.22 -0.80
CA ASP A 431 -12.43 18.57 0.07
C ASP A 431 -11.53 17.57 -0.70
N ASP A 432 -11.50 17.62 -2.03
CA ASP A 432 -10.98 16.54 -2.88
C ASP A 432 -9.86 16.93 -3.86
N ASP A 433 -8.88 16.02 -4.03
CA ASP A 433 -7.92 16.00 -5.14
C ASP A 433 -8.30 14.92 -6.21
N ASP A 434 -9.31 14.06 -5.93
CA ASP A 434 -9.77 12.98 -6.81
C ASP A 434 -10.58 13.50 -8.02
N VAL A 435 -10.76 12.66 -9.06
CA VAL A 435 -11.55 13.04 -10.24
C VAL A 435 -13.04 12.99 -9.88
N ALA A 436 -13.67 14.16 -9.80
CA ALA A 436 -15.11 14.28 -9.55
C ALA A 436 -15.92 13.43 -10.54
N LEU A 437 -16.82 12.60 -10.01
CA LEU A 437 -17.65 11.68 -10.79
C LEU A 437 -18.87 12.38 -11.42
N GLY A 438 -19.27 13.53 -10.87
CA GLY A 438 -20.39 14.35 -11.31
C GLY A 438 -20.21 15.83 -10.93
N ALA A 439 -21.22 16.65 -11.22
CA ALA A 439 -21.17 18.11 -11.03
C ALA A 439 -21.71 18.60 -9.67
N SER A 440 -21.96 17.69 -8.72
CA SER A 440 -22.56 18.05 -7.41
C SER A 440 -21.53 18.47 -6.37
N SER A 441 -22.01 19.00 -5.25
CA SER A 441 -21.20 19.29 -4.05
C SER A 441 -20.82 18.04 -3.24
N TRP A 442 -21.18 16.83 -3.70
CA TRP A 442 -20.96 15.57 -2.99
C TRP A 442 -20.27 14.53 -3.88
N ASN A 443 -19.18 13.95 -3.37
CA ASN A 443 -18.51 12.77 -3.92
C ASN A 443 -18.70 11.57 -2.98
N ALA A 444 -18.56 10.35 -3.49
CA ALA A 444 -18.55 9.16 -2.65
C ALA A 444 -17.25 9.09 -1.83
N VAL A 445 -17.31 8.61 -0.58
CA VAL A 445 -16.10 8.41 0.24
C VAL A 445 -15.28 7.21 -0.25
N HIS A 446 -15.93 6.08 -0.53
CA HIS A 446 -15.27 4.88 -1.07
C HIS A 446 -15.47 4.76 -2.59
N HIS A 447 -16.71 4.50 -3.01
CA HIS A 447 -17.13 4.48 -4.42
C HIS A 447 -18.66 4.51 -4.52
N ALA A 448 -19.19 4.85 -5.69
CA ALA A 448 -20.62 5.06 -5.93
C ALA A 448 -21.53 3.82 -5.72
N PHE A 449 -20.96 2.62 -5.70
CA PHE A 449 -21.70 1.35 -5.53
C PHE A 449 -21.86 0.89 -4.06
N THR A 450 -21.36 1.68 -3.10
CA THR A 450 -21.42 1.34 -1.67
C THR A 450 -22.84 1.55 -1.15
N SER A 451 -23.38 0.54 -0.46
CA SER A 451 -24.68 0.64 0.19
C SER A 451 -24.63 1.65 1.33
N PRO A 452 -25.64 2.51 1.50
CA PRO A 452 -25.94 3.09 2.79
C PRO A 452 -26.18 1.96 3.81
N THR A 453 -25.94 2.25 5.08
CA THR A 453 -26.36 1.38 6.19
C THR A 453 -27.89 1.22 6.21
N PRO A 454 -28.43 0.15 6.83
CA PRO A 454 -29.88 -0.10 6.89
C PRO A 454 -30.68 1.09 7.44
N GLU A 455 -30.12 1.86 8.38
CA GLU A 455 -30.74 3.04 9.00
C GLU A 455 -30.82 4.25 8.06
N TRP A 456 -30.01 4.27 7.00
CA TRP A 456 -29.86 5.38 6.07
C TRP A 456 -30.43 5.10 4.68
N ILE A 457 -30.65 3.84 4.30
CA ILE A 457 -31.02 3.43 2.93
C ILE A 457 -32.28 4.12 2.38
N ASP A 458 -33.22 4.48 3.24
CA ASP A 458 -34.50 5.11 2.86
C ASP A 458 -34.49 6.65 2.96
N ARG A 459 -33.40 7.27 3.42
CA ARG A 459 -33.37 8.72 3.73
C ARG A 459 -32.04 9.46 3.51
N PHE A 460 -31.02 8.81 2.96
CA PHE A 460 -29.68 9.41 2.83
C PHE A 460 -29.66 10.71 2.02
N GLU A 461 -30.61 10.92 1.11
CA GLU A 461 -30.76 12.14 0.33
C GLU A 461 -31.29 13.34 1.14
N GLU A 462 -31.95 13.09 2.27
CA GLU A 462 -32.48 14.15 3.15
C GLU A 462 -31.36 14.83 3.95
N ASP A 463 -30.33 14.06 4.31
CA ASP A 463 -29.17 14.53 5.09
C ASP A 463 -27.87 13.81 4.64
N PRO A 464 -27.38 14.10 3.43
CA PRO A 464 -26.23 13.40 2.84
C PRO A 464 -24.94 13.57 3.65
N GLY A 465 -24.80 14.65 4.42
CA GLY A 465 -23.62 14.90 5.24
C GLY A 465 -23.49 14.00 6.46
N ASN A 466 -24.58 13.39 6.93
CA ASN A 466 -24.58 12.47 8.07
C ASN A 466 -24.87 11.03 7.66
N ALA A 467 -25.21 10.78 6.40
CA ALA A 467 -25.45 9.44 5.88
C ALA A 467 -24.23 8.54 6.05
N LEU A 468 -24.41 7.32 6.55
CA LEU A 468 -23.33 6.37 6.80
C LEU A 468 -23.28 5.28 5.73
N ALA A 469 -22.08 5.00 5.25
CA ALA A 469 -21.76 3.90 4.37
C ALA A 469 -21.71 2.59 5.14
N TYR A 470 -22.20 1.52 4.54
CA TYR A 470 -22.02 0.16 5.03
C TYR A 470 -20.65 -0.38 4.58
N ALA A 471 -19.60 0.33 5.00
CA ALA A 471 -18.22 0.18 4.55
C ALA A 471 -17.27 -0.04 5.73
N TYR A 472 -16.13 -0.65 5.42
CA TYR A 472 -15.15 -1.09 6.39
C TYR A 472 -13.74 -1.12 5.79
N ASP A 473 -12.80 -0.53 6.51
CA ASP A 473 -11.38 -0.55 6.18
C ASP A 473 -10.59 -1.28 7.27
N ILE A 474 -9.61 -2.08 6.86
CA ILE A 474 -8.67 -2.73 7.76
C ILE A 474 -7.34 -1.98 7.75
N VAL A 475 -6.92 -1.59 8.95
CA VAL A 475 -5.71 -0.83 9.20
C VAL A 475 -4.70 -1.71 9.94
N CYS A 476 -3.44 -1.63 9.54
CA CYS A 476 -2.30 -2.25 10.22
C CYS A 476 -1.20 -1.21 10.42
N ASN A 477 -0.82 -0.92 11.67
CA ASN A 477 0.25 0.02 12.03
C ASN A 477 0.11 1.39 11.33
N GLY A 478 -1.11 1.94 11.29
CA GLY A 478 -1.40 3.22 10.63
C GLY A 478 -1.43 3.18 9.09
N ASN A 479 -1.42 1.97 8.51
CA ASN A 479 -1.54 1.77 7.07
C ASN A 479 -2.87 1.10 6.76
N GLU A 480 -3.67 1.68 5.89
CA GLU A 480 -4.82 1.01 5.28
C GLU A 480 -4.31 -0.15 4.42
N ILE A 481 -4.60 -1.40 4.81
CA ILE A 481 -4.15 -2.60 4.09
C ILE A 481 -5.26 -3.25 3.27
N GLY A 482 -6.50 -2.82 3.44
CA GLY A 482 -7.64 -3.21 2.62
C GLY A 482 -8.89 -2.43 2.99
N GLY A 483 -9.86 -2.44 2.08
CA GLY A 483 -11.12 -1.70 2.21
C GLY A 483 -12.23 -2.35 1.40
N GLY A 484 -13.45 -2.22 1.88
CA GLY A 484 -14.60 -2.93 1.34
C GLY A 484 -15.93 -2.31 1.76
N SER A 485 -17.01 -2.80 1.16
CA SER A 485 -18.36 -2.42 1.54
C SER A 485 -19.38 -3.45 1.09
N ILE A 486 -20.55 -3.41 1.74
CA ILE A 486 -21.77 -4.00 1.22
C ILE A 486 -22.24 -3.17 0.02
N ARG A 487 -22.68 -3.82 -1.04
CA ARG A 487 -23.03 -3.18 -2.31
C ARG A 487 -24.50 -2.86 -2.42
N ILE A 488 -24.79 -1.81 -3.18
CA ILE A 488 -26.13 -1.58 -3.67
C ILE A 488 -26.46 -2.63 -4.72
N HIS A 489 -27.47 -3.46 -4.46
CA HIS A 489 -27.99 -4.45 -5.42
C HIS A 489 -29.34 -4.02 -6.04
N ARG A 490 -29.92 -2.91 -5.56
CA ARG A 490 -31.20 -2.37 -6.00
C ARG A 490 -31.01 -1.18 -6.94
N ARG A 491 -31.62 -1.26 -8.13
CA ARG A 491 -31.54 -0.21 -9.15
C ARG A 491 -32.02 1.16 -8.64
N ASP A 492 -33.15 1.20 -7.94
CA ASP A 492 -33.73 2.46 -7.44
C ASP A 492 -32.85 3.15 -6.40
N VAL A 493 -32.18 2.38 -5.55
CA VAL A 493 -31.21 2.90 -4.57
C VAL A 493 -29.97 3.43 -5.29
N GLN A 494 -29.47 2.71 -6.30
CA GLN A 494 -28.28 3.14 -7.06
C GLN A 494 -28.53 4.44 -7.84
N GLU A 495 -29.71 4.58 -8.44
CA GLU A 495 -30.13 5.81 -9.14
C GLU A 495 -30.26 6.99 -8.17
N ARG A 496 -30.76 6.78 -6.94
CA ARG A 496 -30.80 7.82 -5.89
C ARG A 496 -29.40 8.27 -5.47
N VAL A 497 -28.45 7.34 -5.30
CA VAL A 497 -27.04 7.69 -4.99
C VAL A 497 -26.41 8.49 -6.13
N PHE A 498 -26.62 8.08 -7.38
CA PHE A 498 -26.16 8.84 -8.54
C PHE A 498 -26.76 10.25 -8.61
N ALA A 499 -28.04 10.40 -8.29
CA ALA A 499 -28.69 11.70 -8.25
C ALA A 499 -28.07 12.64 -7.19
N VAL A 500 -27.74 12.14 -6.00
CA VAL A 500 -27.03 12.93 -4.96
C VAL A 500 -25.65 13.37 -5.46
N MET A 501 -24.96 12.53 -6.21
CA MET A 501 -23.66 12.83 -6.83
C MET A 501 -23.75 13.73 -8.07
N GLY A 502 -24.96 14.08 -8.52
CA GLY A 502 -25.20 14.92 -9.69
C GLY A 502 -25.02 14.20 -11.03
N ILE A 503 -25.13 12.86 -11.04
CA ILE A 503 -25.09 12.03 -12.24
C ILE A 503 -26.54 11.81 -12.69
N GLY A 504 -26.90 12.40 -13.83
CA GLY A 504 -28.25 12.28 -14.39
C GLY A 504 -28.54 10.88 -14.96
N GLN A 505 -29.80 10.58 -15.23
CA GLN A 505 -30.22 9.26 -15.72
C GLN A 505 -29.56 8.87 -17.06
N GLU A 506 -29.45 9.80 -18.00
CA GLU A 506 -28.79 9.55 -19.29
C GLU A 506 -27.31 9.24 -19.12
N GLU A 507 -26.62 9.98 -18.25
CA GLU A 507 -25.20 9.77 -17.95
C GLU A 507 -24.97 8.47 -17.19
N ALA A 508 -25.84 8.15 -16.22
CA ALA A 508 -25.80 6.88 -15.49
C ALA A 508 -26.02 5.69 -16.44
N GLN A 509 -26.99 5.78 -17.36
CA GLN A 509 -27.22 4.74 -18.35
C GLN A 509 -26.07 4.65 -19.35
N GLU A 510 -25.52 5.78 -19.78
CA GLU A 510 -24.37 5.78 -20.68
C GLU A 510 -23.17 5.09 -20.03
N LYS A 511 -22.78 5.50 -18.83
CA LYS A 511 -21.56 5.02 -18.14
C LYS A 511 -21.75 3.63 -17.52
N PHE A 512 -22.86 3.40 -16.84
CA PHE A 512 -23.11 2.24 -15.97
C PHE A 512 -24.32 1.40 -16.38
N GLY A 513 -24.93 1.66 -17.54
CA GLY A 513 -26.15 0.97 -17.99
C GLY A 513 -26.03 -0.56 -17.96
N PHE A 514 -24.87 -1.12 -18.32
CA PHE A 514 -24.67 -2.58 -18.27
C PHE A 514 -24.78 -3.16 -16.85
N LEU A 515 -24.38 -2.42 -15.82
CA LEU A 515 -24.52 -2.82 -14.42
C LEU A 515 -25.96 -2.63 -13.94
N LEU A 516 -26.57 -1.48 -14.24
CA LEU A 516 -27.96 -1.17 -13.90
C LEU A 516 -28.95 -2.14 -14.57
N ASP A 517 -28.64 -2.58 -15.79
CA ASP A 517 -29.40 -3.59 -16.52
C ASP A 517 -29.21 -4.97 -15.89
N ALA A 518 -27.99 -5.34 -15.48
CA ALA A 518 -27.75 -6.59 -14.77
C ALA A 518 -28.55 -6.69 -13.46
N PHE A 519 -28.67 -5.59 -12.70
CA PHE A 519 -29.42 -5.58 -11.43
C PHE A 519 -30.91 -5.90 -11.59
N GLN A 520 -31.50 -5.69 -12.77
CA GLN A 520 -32.91 -6.01 -13.03
C GLN A 520 -33.17 -7.52 -13.13
N PHE A 521 -32.13 -8.32 -13.32
CA PHE A 521 -32.26 -9.77 -13.48
C PHE A 521 -32.03 -10.53 -12.17
N GLY A 522 -32.30 -9.89 -11.02
CA GLY A 522 -32.24 -10.50 -9.71
C GLY A 522 -30.84 -10.51 -9.09
N ALA A 523 -30.20 -9.33 -9.01
CA ALA A 523 -28.93 -9.21 -8.29
C ALA A 523 -29.12 -9.54 -6.79
N PRO A 524 -28.31 -10.47 -6.22
CA PRO A 524 -28.39 -10.79 -4.80
C PRO A 524 -27.83 -9.66 -3.94
N PRO A 525 -28.16 -9.58 -2.64
CA PRO A 525 -27.34 -8.84 -1.68
C PRO A 525 -25.90 -9.36 -1.77
N HIS A 526 -24.93 -8.47 -1.85
CA HIS A 526 -23.53 -8.84 -1.98
C HIS A 526 -22.62 -7.79 -1.36
N GLY A 527 -21.42 -8.20 -0.99
CA GLY A 527 -20.40 -7.35 -0.40
C GLY A 527 -19.02 -7.96 -0.58
N GLY A 528 -17.99 -7.15 -0.39
CA GLY A 528 -16.64 -7.64 -0.58
C GLY A 528 -15.59 -6.70 -0.04
N ILE A 529 -14.34 -7.06 -0.29
CA ILE A 529 -13.16 -6.35 0.20
C ILE A 529 -12.02 -6.51 -0.81
N ALA A 530 -11.16 -5.50 -0.91
CA ALA A 530 -9.91 -5.59 -1.64
C ALA A 530 -8.74 -5.24 -0.72
N PHE A 531 -7.70 -6.06 -0.75
CA PHE A 531 -6.47 -5.82 0.01
C PHE A 531 -5.37 -5.24 -0.88
N GLY A 532 -4.67 -4.22 -0.39
CA GLY A 532 -3.45 -3.71 -0.99
C GLY A 532 -2.30 -4.71 -0.85
N TRP A 533 -2.17 -5.62 -1.81
CA TRP A 533 -1.30 -6.79 -1.70
C TRP A 533 0.17 -6.41 -1.55
N ASP A 534 0.62 -5.40 -2.31
CA ASP A 534 1.98 -4.88 -2.24
C ASP A 534 2.29 -4.29 -0.86
N ARG A 535 1.33 -3.60 -0.26
CA ARG A 535 1.47 -2.98 1.07
C ARG A 535 1.54 -4.03 2.18
N ILE A 536 0.69 -5.05 2.14
CA ILE A 536 0.76 -6.18 3.08
C ILE A 536 2.13 -6.84 3.03
N VAL A 537 2.63 -7.16 1.84
CA VAL A 537 3.93 -7.84 1.72
C VAL A 537 5.08 -6.91 2.15
N ALA A 538 4.98 -5.60 1.88
CA ALA A 538 5.95 -4.62 2.39
C ALA A 538 5.98 -4.61 3.93
N LEU A 539 4.82 -4.64 4.60
CA LEU A 539 4.74 -4.75 6.05
C LEU A 539 5.37 -6.06 6.55
N LEU A 540 4.97 -7.22 6.00
CA LEU A 540 5.49 -8.54 6.40
C LEU A 540 7.01 -8.66 6.24
N THR A 541 7.59 -7.96 5.26
CA THR A 541 9.04 -7.91 5.01
C THR A 541 9.75 -6.76 5.73
N ARG A 542 9.01 -5.89 6.44
CA ARG A 542 9.50 -4.64 7.03
C ARG A 542 10.28 -3.78 6.02
N SER A 543 9.69 -3.64 4.84
CA SER A 543 10.25 -2.84 3.76
C SER A 543 9.77 -1.40 3.85
N GLU A 544 10.69 -0.44 3.64
CA GLU A 544 10.39 1.00 3.65
C GLU A 544 9.57 1.45 2.43
N SER A 545 9.56 0.65 1.36
CA SER A 545 8.78 0.91 0.15
C SER A 545 8.23 -0.38 -0.45
N ILE A 546 7.05 -0.27 -1.09
CA ILE A 546 6.46 -1.37 -1.86
C ILE A 546 7.32 -1.79 -3.07
N ARG A 547 8.26 -0.94 -3.52
CA ARG A 547 9.21 -1.27 -4.60
C ARG A 547 10.10 -2.46 -4.23
N GLU A 548 10.37 -2.65 -2.94
CA GLU A 548 11.19 -3.78 -2.46
C GLU A 548 10.51 -5.14 -2.64
N VAL A 549 9.18 -5.16 -2.72
CA VAL A 549 8.38 -6.38 -2.80
C VAL A 549 7.75 -6.60 -4.18
N ILE A 550 8.11 -5.77 -5.16
CA ILE A 550 7.74 -5.89 -6.56
C ILE A 550 8.97 -6.31 -7.35
N ALA A 551 8.84 -7.27 -8.27
CA ALA A 551 9.98 -7.79 -9.01
C ALA A 551 10.66 -6.69 -9.86
N PHE A 552 9.86 -5.95 -10.63
CA PHE A 552 10.32 -4.88 -11.53
C PHE A 552 9.45 -3.62 -11.32
N PRO A 553 9.67 -2.87 -10.23
CA PRO A 553 8.89 -1.68 -9.92
C PRO A 553 9.26 -0.51 -10.83
N LYS A 554 8.37 0.47 -10.92
CA LYS A 554 8.66 1.79 -11.50
C LYS A 554 9.28 2.70 -10.44
N SER A 555 10.21 3.57 -10.86
CA SER A 555 10.72 4.68 -10.04
C SER A 555 9.71 5.84 -10.00
N GLY A 556 10.10 6.98 -9.41
CA GLY A 556 9.26 8.18 -9.43
C GLY A 556 8.91 8.62 -10.85
N GLY A 557 7.66 9.06 -11.06
CA GLY A 557 7.17 9.46 -12.39
C GLY A 557 6.77 8.30 -13.30
N GLY A 558 6.70 7.06 -12.80
CA GLY A 558 6.25 5.90 -13.58
C GLY A 558 7.30 5.35 -14.54
N TYR A 559 8.55 5.79 -14.42
CA TYR A 559 9.67 5.35 -15.26
C TYR A 559 10.21 3.99 -14.83
N ASP A 560 10.66 3.19 -15.80
CA ASP A 560 11.37 1.93 -15.58
C ASP A 560 12.85 2.09 -15.98
N PRO A 561 13.77 2.26 -15.00
CA PRO A 561 15.20 2.37 -15.27
C PRO A 561 15.81 1.13 -15.93
N LEU A 562 15.20 -0.05 -15.78
CA LEU A 562 15.71 -1.29 -16.35
C LEU A 562 15.48 -1.35 -17.86
N THR A 563 14.27 -1.02 -18.32
CA THR A 563 13.88 -1.15 -19.73
C THR A 563 13.90 0.18 -20.48
N GLY A 564 14.01 1.30 -19.77
CA GLY A 564 13.92 2.64 -20.33
C GLY A 564 12.50 3.09 -20.68
N ALA A 565 11.46 2.45 -20.12
CA ALA A 565 10.06 2.76 -20.39
C ALA A 565 9.52 3.90 -19.49
N PRO A 566 8.53 4.70 -19.93
CA PRO A 566 7.97 4.74 -21.27
C PRO A 566 8.96 5.30 -22.30
N ALA A 567 8.81 4.91 -23.57
CA ALA A 567 9.64 5.35 -24.68
C ALA A 567 8.79 5.74 -25.90
N PRO A 568 9.31 6.60 -26.81
CA PRO A 568 8.62 6.92 -28.06
C PRO A 568 8.37 5.67 -28.91
N ILE A 569 7.18 5.57 -29.50
CA ILE A 569 6.85 4.55 -30.51
C ILE A 569 7.19 5.04 -31.92
N SER A 570 7.26 4.12 -32.89
CA SER A 570 7.52 4.50 -34.28
C SER A 570 6.31 5.25 -34.89
N PRO A 571 6.54 6.11 -35.90
CA PRO A 571 5.45 6.76 -36.64
C PRO A 571 4.45 5.77 -37.26
N GLU A 572 4.93 4.62 -37.74
CA GLU A 572 4.09 3.55 -38.29
C GLU A 572 3.17 2.97 -37.24
N GLN A 573 3.69 2.63 -36.06
CA GLN A 573 2.89 2.12 -34.93
C GLN A 573 1.84 3.13 -34.48
N ARG A 574 2.19 4.42 -34.39
CA ARG A 574 1.26 5.49 -34.01
C ARG A 574 0.10 5.61 -35.03
N LYS A 575 0.42 5.53 -36.32
CA LYS A 575 -0.57 5.58 -37.40
C LYS A 575 -1.50 4.36 -37.36
N GLU A 576 -0.94 3.17 -37.20
CA GLU A 576 -1.72 1.93 -37.12
C GLU A 576 -2.63 1.89 -35.89
N ALA A 577 -2.14 2.36 -34.74
CA ALA A 577 -2.93 2.41 -33.51
C ALA A 577 -4.15 3.35 -33.62
N GLY A 578 -4.19 4.26 -34.61
CA GLY A 578 -5.30 5.18 -34.80
C GLY A 578 -5.38 6.28 -33.73
N VAL A 579 -4.27 6.60 -33.06
CA VAL A 579 -4.19 7.61 -32.00
C VAL A 579 -4.68 8.97 -32.49
N ASP A 580 -4.34 9.33 -33.72
CA ASP A 580 -4.72 10.61 -34.35
C ASP A 580 -6.02 10.51 -35.17
N ALA A 581 -6.75 9.38 -35.08
CA ALA A 581 -7.99 9.18 -35.82
C ALA A 581 -9.12 10.04 -35.21
N ARG A 582 -9.89 10.71 -36.07
CA ARG A 582 -11.10 11.42 -35.65
C ARG A 582 -12.25 10.42 -35.54
N PRO A 583 -12.91 10.29 -34.38
CA PRO A 583 -14.04 9.38 -34.24
C PRO A 583 -15.16 9.80 -35.20
N GLU A 584 -15.73 8.83 -35.92
CA GLU A 584 -16.94 9.08 -36.71
C GLU A 584 -18.11 9.33 -35.75
N PRO A 585 -18.98 10.33 -36.00
CA PRO A 585 -20.16 10.54 -35.18
C PRO A 585 -21.04 9.29 -35.24
N ARG A 586 -21.41 8.74 -34.07
CA ARG A 586 -22.32 7.58 -33.98
C ARG A 586 -23.59 7.86 -34.80
N ARG A 587 -23.84 7.08 -35.84
CA ARG A 587 -25.12 7.08 -36.57
C ARG A 587 -26.23 6.68 -35.57
N GLY A 588 -27.02 7.65 -35.12
CA GLY A 588 -28.24 7.41 -34.33
C GLY A 588 -28.36 8.17 -33.00
N ALA A 589 -27.39 9.00 -32.60
CA ALA A 589 -27.60 9.93 -31.49
C ALA A 589 -28.14 11.26 -32.05
N GLU A 590 -29.45 11.46 -32.01
CA GLU A 590 -30.03 12.79 -32.23
C GLU A 590 -29.49 13.73 -31.15
N GLN A 591 -28.78 14.79 -31.57
CA GLN A 591 -28.45 15.90 -30.68
C GLN A 591 -29.75 16.56 -30.22
N PRO A 592 -29.94 16.89 -28.93
CA PRO A 592 -31.03 17.75 -28.53
C PRO A 592 -30.81 19.11 -29.20
N ALA A 593 -31.79 19.55 -29.98
CA ALA A 593 -31.76 20.82 -30.68
C ALA A 593 -31.54 21.96 -29.67
N VAL A 594 -30.41 22.64 -29.78
CA VAL A 594 -30.18 23.92 -29.13
C VAL A 594 -31.20 24.88 -29.72
N ALA A 595 -32.20 25.27 -28.91
CA ALA A 595 -33.17 26.29 -29.28
C ALA A 595 -32.42 27.59 -29.55
N ALA A 596 -32.32 27.98 -30.81
CA ALA A 596 -31.87 29.30 -31.21
C ALA A 596 -32.84 30.33 -30.63
N ALA A 597 -32.35 31.17 -29.72
CA ALA A 597 -33.02 32.40 -29.34
C ALA A 597 -33.17 33.26 -30.59
N VAL A 598 -34.41 33.46 -31.01
CA VAL A 598 -34.80 34.43 -32.02
C VAL A 598 -34.84 35.78 -31.30
N ASP A 599 -33.80 36.59 -31.47
CA ASP A 599 -33.86 38.01 -31.13
C ASP A 599 -34.62 38.76 -32.22
N ALA A 600 -35.66 39.47 -31.79
CA ALA A 600 -36.27 40.62 -32.44
C ALA A 600 -36.06 41.83 -31.53
#